data_AF-X1VPM4-F1
#
_entry.id   AF-X1VPM4-F1
#
_cell.length_a   1.000
_cell.length_b   1.000
_cell.length_c   1.000
_cell.angle_alpha   90.00
_cell.angle_beta   90.00
_cell.angle_gamma   90.00
#
_symmetry.space_group_name_H-M   'P 1'
#
loop_
_entity.id
_entity.type
_entity.pdbx_description
1 polymer ?
#
loop_
_entity_poly.entity_id
_entity_poly.type
_entity_poly.pdbx_seq_one_letter_code
_entity_poly.pdbx_strand_id
1 'polypeptide(L)' 'EKQRSPRLLSHFKKTDQTHLCLGVRGYDLFHPQRYAQEILAIILGGNMSSRLFIKIREKKGLAY' A
#
# COMPACT_ATOMS: atom_id res chain seq x y z
N GLU A 1 -17.44 -4.06 -5.46
CA GLU A 1 -16.91 -3.63 -6.78
C GLU A 1 -16.09 -4.72 -7.47
N LYS A 2 -16.27 -4.96 -8.78
CA LYS A 2 -15.48 -5.93 -9.56
C LYS A 2 -14.58 -5.21 -10.57
N GLN A 3 -13.31 -5.04 -10.25
CA GLN A 3 -12.25 -4.72 -11.21
C GLN A 3 -11.80 -6.01 -11.94
N ARG A 4 -11.87 -5.95 -13.27
CA ARG A 4 -11.58 -7.06 -14.20
C ARG A 4 -10.12 -7.08 -14.71
N SER A 5 -9.39 -5.97 -14.57
CA SER A 5 -8.00 -5.80 -14.99
C SER A 5 -7.27 -4.79 -14.10
N PRO A 6 -5.93 -4.81 -14.01
CA PRO A 6 -5.16 -3.77 -13.34
C PRO A 6 -5.49 -2.37 -13.90
N ARG A 7 -5.59 -1.37 -13.04
CA ARG A 7 -5.71 0.04 -13.45
C ARG A 7 -4.41 0.75 -13.13
N LEU A 8 -3.88 1.47 -14.11
CA LEU A 8 -2.67 2.28 -13.99
C LEU A 8 -3.01 3.73 -14.32
N LEU A 9 -2.65 4.63 -13.41
CA LEU A 9 -2.63 6.06 -13.66
C LEU A 9 -1.17 6.50 -13.62
N SER A 10 -0.67 6.98 -14.75
CA SER A 10 0.69 7.52 -14.87
C SER A 10 0.62 8.99 -15.20
N HIS A 11 1.36 9.80 -14.44
CA HIS A 11 1.51 11.22 -14.71
C HIS A 11 3.00 11.56 -14.64
N PHE A 12 3.54 12.11 -15.73
CA PHE A 12 4.92 12.54 -15.76
C PHE A 12 5.04 13.96 -15.24
N LYS A 13 5.95 14.16 -14.28
CA LYS A 13 6.30 15.45 -13.71
C LYS A 13 7.80 15.45 -13.44
N LYS A 14 8.47 16.58 -13.69
CA LYS A 14 9.88 16.73 -13.31
C LYS A 14 9.97 16.87 -11.78
N THR A 15 10.44 15.82 -11.12
CA THR A 15 10.63 15.72 -9.66
C THR A 15 11.91 14.94 -9.35
N ASP A 16 12.48 15.14 -8.16
CA ASP A 16 13.69 14.43 -7.72
C ASP A 16 13.42 12.97 -7.33
N GLN A 17 12.16 12.64 -7.01
CA GLN A 17 11.72 11.30 -6.61
C GLN A 17 10.52 10.83 -7.46
N THR A 18 10.42 9.52 -7.63
CA THR A 18 9.22 8.88 -8.20
C THR A 18 8.21 8.60 -7.10
N HIS A 19 6.99 9.12 -7.25
CA HIS A 19 5.88 8.78 -6.36
C HIS A 19 5.15 7.54 -6.89
N LEU A 20 5.13 6.47 -6.10
CA LEU A 20 4.44 5.22 -6.43
C LEU A 20 3.34 4.94 -5.40
N CYS A 21 2.10 4.80 -5.88
CA CYS A 21 0.96 4.39 -5.07
C CYS A 21 0.39 3.07 -5.60
N LEU A 22 0.21 2.09 -4.73
CA LEU A 22 -0.43 0.82 -5.04
C LEU A 22 -1.70 0.66 -4.19
N GLY A 23 -2.86 0.74 -4.84
CA GLY A 23 -4.15 0.48 -4.21
C GLY A 23 -4.59 -0.96 -4.43
N VAL A 24 -5.12 -1.58 -3.38
CA VAL A 24 -5.81 -2.88 -3.45
C VAL A 24 -7.24 -2.72 -2.98
N ARG A 25 -8.13 -3.61 -3.41
CA ARG A 25 -9.52 -3.59 -2.96
C ARG A 25 -9.61 -4.00 -1.50
N GLY A 26 -10.46 -3.31 -0.77
CA GLY A 26 -10.79 -3.63 0.60
C GLY A 26 -12.30 -3.73 0.82
N TYR A 27 -12.65 -3.98 2.06
CA TYR A 27 -13.99 -3.99 2.60
C TYR A 27 -14.51 -2.58 2.85
N ASP A 28 -15.83 -2.42 2.74
CA ASP A 28 -16.53 -1.20 3.14
C ASP A 28 -16.59 -1.06 4.68
N LEU A 29 -17.16 0.06 5.13
CA LEU A 29 -17.21 0.48 6.53
C LEU A 29 -17.97 -0.51 7.43
N PHE A 30 -18.96 -1.22 6.90
CA PHE A 30 -19.90 -2.08 7.64
C PHE A 30 -19.62 -3.57 7.45
N HIS A 31 -18.64 -3.91 6.63
CA HIS A 31 -18.31 -5.30 6.38
C HIS A 31 -17.82 -6.02 7.65
N PRO A 32 -18.28 -7.25 7.93
CA PRO A 32 -17.92 -7.97 9.16
C PRO A 32 -16.41 -8.26 9.28
N GLN A 33 -15.68 -8.29 8.16
CA GLN A 33 -14.24 -8.54 8.13
C GLN A 33 -13.38 -7.27 8.11
N ARG A 34 -13.97 -6.08 8.31
CA ARG A 34 -13.25 -4.80 8.31
C ARG A 34 -12.06 -4.80 9.27
N TYR A 35 -12.25 -5.25 10.51
CA TYR A 35 -11.17 -5.28 11.50
C TYR A 35 -10.03 -6.23 11.12
N ALA A 36 -10.36 -7.37 10.51
CA ALA A 36 -9.34 -8.28 10.00
C ALA A 36 -8.48 -7.62 8.89
N GLN A 37 -9.11 -6.85 8.01
CA GLN A 37 -8.40 -6.05 7.00
C GLN A 37 -7.56 -4.94 7.62
N GLU A 38 -8.05 -4.24 8.65
CA GLU A 38 -7.28 -3.20 9.34
C GLU A 38 -5.99 -3.77 9.96
N ILE A 39 -6.08 -4.95 10.60
CA ILE A 39 -4.90 -5.66 11.12
C ILE A 39 -3.93 -6.03 9.99
N LEU A 40 -4.44 -6.53 8.86
CA LEU A 40 -3.61 -6.83 7.69
C LEU A 40 -2.86 -5.59 7.18
N ALA A 41 -3.52 -4.42 7.14
CA ALA A 41 -2.91 -3.16 6.74
C ALA A 41 -1.77 -2.75 7.68
N ILE A 42 -1.96 -2.93 9.00
CA ILE A 42 -0.93 -2.67 10.01
C ILE A 42 0.29 -3.58 9.78
N ILE A 43 0.07 -4.89 9.61
CA ILE A 43 1.15 -5.87 9.35
C ILE A 43 1.91 -5.53 8.06
N LEU A 44 1.20 -5.07 7.03
CA LEU A 44 1.79 -4.78 5.73
C LEU A 44 2.67 -3.52 5.77
N GLY A 45 2.17 -2.41 6.31
CA GLY A 45 2.84 -1.11 6.20
C GLY A 45 2.51 -0.07 7.28
N GLY A 46 1.74 -0.42 8.31
CA GLY A 46 1.18 0.59 9.23
C GLY A 46 2.15 1.13 10.30
N ASN A 47 3.32 0.53 10.47
CA ASN A 47 4.32 0.96 11.46
C ASN A 47 5.74 0.52 11.06
N MET A 48 6.72 0.80 11.91
CA MET A 48 8.13 0.52 11.64
C MET A 48 8.49 -0.98 11.67
N SER A 49 7.73 -1.80 12.38
CA SER A 49 7.92 -3.27 12.40
C SER A 49 7.17 -3.99 11.28
N SER A 50 6.47 -3.24 10.42
CA SER A 50 5.71 -3.80 9.30
C SER A 50 6.61 -4.36 8.20
N ARG A 51 6.04 -5.24 7.38
CA ARG A 51 6.79 -5.93 6.32
C ARG A 51 7.39 -4.98 5.30
N LEU A 52 6.65 -3.96 4.87
CA LEU A 52 7.15 -2.98 3.89
C LEU A 52 8.26 -2.12 4.48
N PHE A 53 8.11 -1.66 5.73
CA PHE A 53 9.14 -0.85 6.37
C PHE A 53 10.47 -1.61 6.48
N ILE A 54 10.43 -2.85 7.00
CA ILE A 54 11.63 -3.70 7.12
C ILE A 54 12.23 -4.00 5.74
N LYS A 55 11.42 -4.38 4.75
CA LYS A 55 11.93 -4.89 3.46
C LYS A 55 12.39 -3.79 2.52
N ILE A 56 11.72 -2.65 2.48
CA ILE A 56 11.97 -1.58 1.51
C ILE A 56 12.89 -0.52 2.11
N ARG A 57 12.60 -0.08 3.34
CA ARG A 57 13.37 0.99 4.00
C ARG A 57 14.59 0.42 4.73
N GLU A 58 14.42 -0.47 5.70
CA GLU A 58 15.56 -0.91 6.51
C GLU A 58 16.57 -1.77 5.72
N LYS A 59 16.10 -2.82 5.03
CA LYS A 59 16.98 -3.78 4.37
C LYS A 59 17.53 -3.31 3.03
N LYS A 60 16.83 -2.39 2.34
CA LYS A 60 17.18 -1.99 0.98
C LYS A 60 17.42 -0.48 0.81
N GLY A 61 17.01 0.36 1.76
CA GLY A 61 17.19 1.81 1.65
C GLY A 61 16.52 2.46 0.43
N LEU A 62 15.44 1.87 -0.09
CA LEU A 62 14.83 2.31 -1.37
C LEU A 62 13.79 3.43 -1.23
N ALA A 63 13.27 3.66 -0.03
CA ALA A 63 12.24 4.65 0.24
C ALA A 63 12.46 5.28 1.62
N TYR A 64 12.02 6.52 1.77
CA TYR A 64 12.09 7.31 3.00
C TYR A 64 10.69 7.60 3.53
#